data_AF-A0A7S1HDP5-F1
#
_entry.id   AF-A0A7S1HDP5-F1
#
_cell.length_a   1.000
_cell.length_b   1.000
_cell.length_c   1.000
_cell.angle_alpha   90.00
_cell.angle_beta   90.00
_cell.angle_gamma   90.00
#
_symmetry.space_group_name_H-M   'P 1'
#
loop_
_entity.id
_entity.type
_entity.pdbx_description
1 polymer ?
#
loop_
_entity_poly.entity_id
_entity_poly.type
_entity_poly.pdbx_seq_one_letter_code
_entity_poly.pdbx_strand_id
1 'polypeptide(L)'
;KSTPAPEEGPEVEVHPRSIRDGEEVEVTWSGVLGATKDDFLAVVSPPGAPNAEVIERVSVVASPLWHLGKGSVKIALYNLRQEGGYQIRYFARNDLRKDASLFVSRSAALLDDLVICQRVGDTDLMQPRTGPCGAGDAVWLLVASSPSVTFPPHEPTQARLSLTNDNTEMRLMWTSTQCPPGPLGGPIIVYGTEPCAGEGGG
;
A
#
# COMPACT_ATOMS: atom_id res chain seq x y z
N LYS A 1 12.30 27.66 -30.05
CA LYS A 1 13.08 26.92 -29.03
C LYS A 1 12.20 26.90 -27.78
N SER A 2 11.43 25.83 -27.56
CA SER A 2 10.53 25.74 -26.40
C SER A 2 11.36 25.42 -25.17
N THR A 3 11.24 26.26 -24.16
CA THR A 3 11.73 26.02 -22.80
C THR A 3 11.10 24.73 -22.27
N PRO A 4 11.85 23.77 -21.69
CA PRO A 4 11.22 22.67 -20.98
C PRO A 4 10.48 23.24 -19.76
N ALA A 5 9.29 22.70 -19.49
CA ALA A 5 8.50 22.99 -18.29
C ALA A 5 9.37 22.80 -17.02
N PRO A 6 9.07 23.49 -15.91
CA PRO A 6 9.78 23.23 -14.65
C PRO A 6 9.64 21.75 -14.32
N GLU A 7 10.75 21.08 -14.02
CA GLU A 7 10.74 19.70 -13.49
C GLU A 7 9.80 19.68 -12.28
N GLU A 8 8.62 19.09 -12.47
CA GLU A 8 7.70 18.82 -11.36
C GLU A 8 8.45 17.94 -10.34
N GLY A 9 8.22 18.21 -9.06
CA GLY A 9 8.85 17.46 -7.97
C GLY A 9 8.51 15.96 -8.03
N PRO A 10 9.10 15.15 -7.14
CA PRO A 10 8.82 13.72 -7.11
C PRO A 10 7.32 13.46 -6.96
N GLU A 11 6.81 12.54 -7.78
CA GLU A 11 5.39 12.19 -7.83
C GLU A 11 5.22 10.67 -7.83
N VAL A 12 4.12 10.20 -7.20
CA VAL A 12 3.66 8.82 -7.26
C VAL A 12 2.19 8.83 -7.65
N GLU A 13 1.85 8.07 -8.69
CA GLU A 13 0.48 7.85 -9.12
C GLU A 13 0.12 6.37 -9.05
N VAL A 14 -1.18 6.08 -8.93
CA VAL A 14 -1.70 4.71 -8.85
C VAL A 14 -2.98 4.59 -9.65
N HIS A 15 -3.07 3.55 -10.48
CA HIS A 15 -4.23 3.27 -11.33
C HIS A 15 -4.51 1.76 -11.44
N PRO A 16 -5.78 1.31 -11.33
CA PRO A 16 -6.97 2.07 -10.93
C PRO A 16 -6.97 2.41 -9.42
N ARG A 17 -7.79 3.39 -9.02
CA ARG A 17 -7.91 3.82 -7.61
C ARG A 17 -9.10 3.21 -6.85
N SER A 18 -9.96 2.48 -7.55
CA SER A 18 -11.04 1.72 -6.96
C SER A 18 -10.95 0.30 -7.50
N ILE A 19 -10.74 -0.65 -6.60
CA ILE A 19 -10.39 -2.04 -6.93
C ILE A 19 -11.19 -3.04 -6.09
N ARG A 20 -11.29 -4.27 -6.57
CA ARG A 20 -11.82 -5.40 -5.79
C ARG A 20 -10.72 -6.06 -4.97
N ASP A 21 -11.13 -6.86 -3.98
CA ASP A 21 -10.21 -7.65 -3.16
C ASP A 21 -9.28 -8.52 -4.02
N GLY A 22 -7.96 -8.33 -3.88
CA GLY A 22 -6.93 -9.09 -4.59
C GLY A 22 -6.60 -8.60 -6.01
N GLU A 23 -7.17 -7.48 -6.45
CA GLU A 23 -6.86 -6.89 -7.76
C GLU A 23 -5.51 -6.14 -7.76
N GLU A 24 -4.86 -6.09 -8.92
CA GLU A 24 -3.59 -5.39 -9.11
C GLU A 24 -3.80 -3.91 -9.44
N VAL A 25 -2.98 -3.06 -8.84
CA VAL A 25 -2.81 -1.65 -9.26
C VAL A 25 -1.46 -1.46 -9.92
N GLU A 26 -1.41 -0.60 -10.93
CA GLU A 26 -0.18 -0.07 -11.50
C GLU A 26 0.23 1.18 -10.72
N VAL A 27 1.41 1.13 -10.11
CA VAL A 27 2.03 2.26 -9.42
C VAL A 27 3.13 2.82 -10.31
N THR A 28 3.04 4.11 -10.62
CA THR A 28 4.06 4.84 -11.38
C THR A 28 4.69 5.92 -10.53
N TRP A 29 5.98 6.16 -10.70
CA TRP A 29 6.68 7.27 -10.05
C TRP A 29 7.60 7.99 -11.03
N SER A 30 7.86 9.27 -10.76
CA SER A 30 8.80 10.08 -11.53
C SER A 30 9.35 11.24 -10.70
N GLY A 31 10.34 11.98 -11.24
CA GLY A 31 10.88 13.19 -10.60
C GLY A 31 11.78 12.94 -9.38
N VAL A 32 12.17 11.69 -9.09
CA VAL A 32 13.02 11.37 -7.93
C VAL A 32 14.48 11.67 -8.25
N LEU A 33 15.04 12.68 -7.59
CA LEU A 33 16.46 13.04 -7.72
C LEU A 33 17.33 12.09 -6.87
N GLY A 34 18.44 11.62 -7.45
CA GLY A 34 19.41 10.79 -6.73
C GLY A 34 18.90 9.40 -6.33
N ALA A 35 17.92 8.87 -7.08
CA ALA A 35 17.34 7.56 -6.80
C ALA A 35 18.40 6.47 -6.64
N THR A 36 18.21 5.63 -5.62
CA THR A 36 19.15 4.54 -5.28
C THR A 36 18.44 3.19 -5.30
N LYS A 37 19.23 2.12 -5.40
CA LYS A 37 18.69 0.75 -5.30
C LYS A 37 18.10 0.42 -3.92
N ASP A 38 18.42 1.23 -2.90
CA ASP A 38 17.93 1.06 -1.53
C ASP A 38 16.62 1.84 -1.28
N ASP A 39 16.13 2.56 -2.28
CA ASP A 39 14.82 3.20 -2.25
C ASP A 39 13.71 2.15 -2.36
N PHE A 40 12.52 2.47 -1.87
CA PHE A 40 11.37 1.57 -1.94
C PHE A 40 10.04 2.33 -1.95
N LEU A 41 9.02 1.66 -2.46
CA LEU A 41 7.62 2.05 -2.31
C LEU A 41 7.06 1.34 -1.07
N ALA A 42 6.50 2.11 -0.15
CA ALA A 42 5.80 1.60 1.02
C ALA A 42 4.30 1.51 0.72
N VAL A 43 3.72 0.33 0.93
CA VAL A 43 2.28 0.11 0.96
C VAL A 43 1.80 0.35 2.39
N VAL A 44 0.92 1.33 2.59
CA VAL A 44 0.39 1.69 3.91
C VAL A 44 -1.14 1.70 3.91
N SER A 45 -1.75 1.29 5.01
CA SER A 45 -3.19 1.36 5.22
C SER A 45 -3.50 1.48 6.72
N PRO A 46 -4.34 2.42 7.16
CA PRO A 46 -5.03 3.44 6.35
C PRO A 46 -4.06 4.49 5.76
N PRO A 47 -4.50 5.36 4.84
CA PRO A 47 -3.64 6.38 4.21
C PRO A 47 -2.99 7.37 5.18
N GLY A 48 -3.52 7.49 6.40
CA GLY A 48 -2.97 8.33 7.47
C GLY A 48 -2.10 7.57 8.48
N ALA A 49 -1.81 6.29 8.25
CA ALA A 49 -0.98 5.49 9.15
C ALA A 49 0.44 6.10 9.25
N PRO A 50 1.11 5.97 10.42
CA PRO A 50 2.50 6.38 10.59
C PRO A 50 3.41 5.73 9.53
N ASN A 51 4.44 6.44 9.05
CA ASN A 51 5.40 5.90 8.06
C ASN A 51 6.12 4.64 8.54
N ALA A 52 6.24 4.49 9.84
CA ALA A 52 6.75 3.29 10.49
C ALA A 52 5.91 2.03 10.17
N GLU A 53 4.58 2.16 10.08
CA GLU A 53 3.62 1.05 9.95
C GLU A 53 3.42 0.65 8.49
N VAL A 54 4.50 0.21 7.86
CA VAL A 54 4.48 -0.29 6.48
C VAL A 54 3.95 -1.71 6.44
N ILE A 55 2.97 -1.98 5.57
CA ILE A 55 2.43 -3.33 5.33
C ILE A 55 3.39 -4.11 4.43
N GLU A 56 3.85 -3.48 3.35
CA GLU A 56 4.77 -4.07 2.39
C GLU A 56 5.77 -3.04 1.86
N ARG A 57 7.02 -3.47 1.68
CA ARG A 57 8.08 -2.69 1.03
C ARG A 57 8.36 -3.28 -0.34
N VAL A 58 8.08 -2.51 -1.39
CA VAL A 58 8.33 -2.90 -2.78
C VAL A 58 9.60 -2.20 -3.26
N SER A 59 10.62 -2.97 -3.64
CA SER A 59 11.88 -2.40 -4.11
C SER A 59 11.70 -1.73 -5.48
N VAL A 60 12.22 -0.50 -5.63
CA VAL A 60 12.12 0.25 -6.89
C VAL A 60 12.85 -0.43 -8.04
N VAL A 61 13.83 -1.30 -7.74
CA VAL A 61 14.62 -2.02 -8.75
C VAL A 61 13.78 -2.99 -9.58
N ALA A 62 12.54 -3.28 -9.18
CA ALA A 62 11.57 -4.00 -9.97
C ALA A 62 11.26 -3.32 -11.32
N SER A 63 11.42 -1.99 -11.41
CA SER A 63 11.32 -1.24 -12.67
C SER A 63 12.70 -1.03 -13.29
N PRO A 64 12.96 -1.35 -14.56
CA PRO A 64 14.28 -1.13 -15.18
C PRO A 64 14.68 0.35 -15.24
N LEU A 65 13.73 1.28 -15.14
CA LEU A 65 13.96 2.73 -15.24
C LEU A 65 14.28 3.39 -13.88
N TRP A 66 14.30 2.63 -12.79
CA TRP A 66 14.42 3.15 -11.42
C TRP A 66 15.59 4.13 -11.24
N HIS A 67 16.73 3.85 -11.88
CA HIS A 67 17.97 4.63 -11.81
C HIS A 67 17.85 6.02 -12.45
N LEU A 68 16.79 6.26 -13.23
CA LEU A 68 16.43 7.57 -13.79
C LEU A 68 15.43 8.33 -12.90
N GLY A 69 15.16 7.86 -11.69
CA GLY A 69 14.18 8.49 -10.79
C GLY A 69 12.73 8.27 -11.18
N LYS A 70 12.46 7.27 -12.03
CA LYS A 70 11.11 6.95 -12.53
C LYS A 70 10.89 5.45 -12.70
N GLY A 71 9.65 5.02 -12.71
CA GLY A 71 9.35 3.61 -12.94
C GLY A 71 7.88 3.27 -12.84
N SER A 72 7.59 1.99 -13.08
CA SER A 72 6.26 1.39 -12.91
C SER A 72 6.40 0.01 -12.27
N VAL A 73 5.47 -0.36 -11.39
CA VAL A 73 5.34 -1.69 -10.80
C VAL A 73 3.87 -2.03 -10.57
N LYS A 74 3.52 -3.32 -10.67
CA LYS A 74 2.19 -3.82 -10.32
C LYS A 74 2.19 -4.42 -8.92
N ILE A 75 1.17 -4.10 -8.14
CA ILE A 75 1.01 -4.56 -6.75
C ILE A 75 -0.42 -5.06 -6.56
N ALA A 76 -0.58 -6.30 -6.08
CA ALA A 76 -1.88 -6.82 -5.68
C ALA A 76 -2.24 -6.30 -4.29
N LEU A 77 -3.45 -5.74 -4.13
CA LEU A 77 -3.92 -5.19 -2.86
C LEU A 77 -5.15 -5.94 -2.35
N TYR A 78 -5.17 -6.20 -1.05
CA TYR A 78 -6.24 -6.97 -0.39
C TYR A 78 -7.04 -6.08 0.57
N ASN A 79 -8.35 -6.27 0.64
CA ASN A 79 -9.23 -5.44 1.45
C ASN A 79 -9.03 -5.74 2.95
N LEU A 80 -8.22 -4.91 3.62
CA LEU A 80 -7.99 -4.96 5.08
C LEU A 80 -9.11 -4.31 5.89
N ARG A 81 -10.17 -3.79 5.24
CA ARG A 81 -11.32 -3.13 5.86
C ARG A 81 -10.96 -1.88 6.66
N GLN A 82 -9.86 -1.24 6.27
CA GLN A 82 -9.45 0.05 6.82
C GLN A 82 -10.13 1.18 6.06
N GLU A 83 -10.59 2.20 6.80
CA GLU A 83 -11.19 3.39 6.20
C GLU A 83 -10.16 4.11 5.32
N GLY A 84 -10.57 4.56 4.14
CA GLY A 84 -9.69 5.25 3.19
C GLY A 84 -8.76 4.34 2.38
N GLY A 85 -8.70 3.02 2.68
CA GLY A 85 -7.96 2.04 1.89
C GLY A 85 -6.44 2.16 2.01
N TYR A 86 -5.75 2.16 0.88
CA TYR A 86 -4.28 2.19 0.80
C TYR A 86 -3.74 3.52 0.31
N GLN A 87 -2.52 3.85 0.72
CA GLN A 87 -1.67 4.84 0.07
C GLN A 87 -0.32 4.21 -0.26
N ILE A 88 0.26 4.59 -1.39
CA ILE A 88 1.62 4.21 -1.75
C ILE A 88 2.54 5.40 -1.53
N ARG A 89 3.66 5.19 -0.83
CA ARG A 89 4.60 6.24 -0.45
C ARG A 89 6.00 5.90 -0.96
N TYR A 90 6.68 6.83 -1.63
CA TYR A 90 8.07 6.63 -2.07
C TYR A 90 9.03 7.09 -0.97
N PHE A 91 9.92 6.19 -0.57
CA PHE A 91 10.98 6.44 0.40
C PHE A 91 12.35 6.41 -0.27
N ALA A 92 13.00 7.58 -0.32
CA ALA A 92 14.35 7.71 -0.83
C ALA A 92 15.37 7.44 0.27
N ARG A 93 16.40 6.64 -0.04
CA ARG A 93 17.53 6.42 0.85
C ARG A 93 18.22 7.75 1.13
N ASN A 94 18.40 8.10 2.40
CA ASN A 94 19.02 9.37 2.77
C ASN A 94 20.13 9.19 3.82
N ASP A 95 21.14 10.07 3.75
CA ASP A 95 22.13 10.31 4.80
C ASP A 95 21.83 11.66 5.46
N LEU A 96 20.99 11.64 6.50
CA LEU A 96 20.55 12.85 7.23
C LEU A 96 21.73 13.73 7.70
N ARG A 97 22.94 13.18 7.85
CA ARG A 97 24.13 13.95 8.27
C ARG A 97 24.69 14.84 7.16
N LYS A 98 24.45 14.50 5.89
CA LYS A 98 24.84 15.32 4.73
C LYS A 98 23.76 16.33 4.39
N ASP A 99 22.50 15.96 4.59
CA ASP A 99 21.33 16.76 4.22
C ASP A 99 20.68 17.46 5.42
N ALA A 100 21.44 17.71 6.50
CA ALA A 100 20.97 18.34 7.73
C ALA A 100 20.37 19.74 7.52
N SER A 101 20.60 20.36 6.35
CA SER A 101 19.97 21.62 5.92
C SER A 101 18.51 21.48 5.46
N LEU A 102 18.02 20.26 5.18
CA LEU A 102 16.62 20.02 4.77
C LEU A 102 15.66 19.95 5.97
N PHE A 103 16.18 19.82 7.19
CA PHE A 103 15.37 19.67 8.40
C PHE A 103 15.59 20.86 9.32
N VAL A 104 14.75 21.89 9.20
CA VAL A 104 14.75 23.05 10.10
C VAL A 104 14.16 22.70 11.48
N SER A 105 13.44 21.58 11.59
CA SER A 105 12.78 21.16 12.82
C SER A 105 13.53 20.05 13.53
N ARG A 106 13.89 20.29 14.80
CA ARG A 106 14.39 19.27 15.75
C ARG A 106 13.27 18.57 16.51
N SER A 107 12.00 18.79 16.12
CA SER A 107 10.87 18.12 16.75
C SER A 107 10.83 16.66 16.32
N ALA A 108 10.99 15.74 17.26
CA ALA A 108 10.88 14.30 17.01
C ALA A 108 9.53 13.95 16.34
N ALA A 109 8.45 14.59 16.76
CA ALA A 109 7.11 14.36 16.20
C ALA A 109 6.97 14.71 14.71
N LEU A 110 7.67 15.74 14.22
CA LEU A 110 7.62 16.11 12.80
C LEU A 110 8.55 15.25 11.94
N LEU A 111 9.57 14.65 12.54
CA LEU A 111 10.50 13.75 11.85
C LEU A 111 9.91 12.34 11.73
N ASP A 112 9.14 11.88 12.73
CA ASP A 112 8.45 10.58 12.70
C ASP A 112 7.43 10.49 11.54
N ASP A 113 6.85 11.63 11.13
CA ASP A 113 5.91 11.74 10.00
C ASP A 113 6.58 11.82 8.62
N LEU A 114 7.90 11.99 8.54
CA LEU A 114 8.64 12.15 7.28
C LEU A 114 9.71 11.09 7.06
N VAL A 115 10.11 10.37 8.11
CA VAL A 115 11.32 9.55 8.09
C VAL A 115 11.03 8.14 8.61
N ILE A 116 11.64 7.15 7.96
CA ILE A 116 11.74 5.79 8.48
C ILE A 116 13.20 5.52 8.84
N CYS A 117 13.43 4.95 10.02
CA CYS A 117 14.76 4.62 10.50
C CYS A 117 14.86 3.14 10.90
N GLN A 118 15.96 2.50 10.50
CA GLN A 118 16.26 1.12 10.82
C GLN A 118 17.70 1.00 11.32
N ARG A 119 17.91 0.20 12.36
CA ARG A 119 19.25 -0.04 12.88
C ARG A 119 20.02 -0.97 11.94
N VAL A 120 21.26 -0.62 11.61
CA VAL A 120 22.14 -1.47 10.80
C VAL A 120 22.44 -2.76 11.58
N GLY A 121 22.08 -3.91 11.00
CA GLY A 121 22.21 -5.23 11.62
C GLY A 121 20.92 -5.78 12.23
N ASP A 122 19.84 -4.99 12.23
CA ASP A 122 18.51 -5.48 12.58
C ASP A 122 17.89 -6.19 11.36
N THR A 123 17.77 -7.51 11.44
CA THR A 123 17.17 -8.34 10.38
C THR A 123 15.64 -8.38 10.49
N ASP A 124 15.06 -7.90 11.59
CA ASP A 124 13.62 -7.87 11.76
C ASP A 124 13.04 -6.61 11.11
N LEU A 125 12.75 -6.72 9.82
CA LEU A 125 12.21 -5.65 8.98
C LEU A 125 10.83 -5.13 9.43
N MET A 126 10.22 -5.75 10.44
CA MET A 126 8.84 -5.54 10.88
C MET A 126 8.68 -4.72 12.17
N GLN A 127 9.77 -4.27 12.82
CA GLN A 127 9.66 -3.40 14.00
C GLN A 127 10.33 -2.04 13.77
N PRO A 128 9.61 -1.06 13.21
CA PRO A 128 10.09 0.31 13.18
C PRO A 128 10.31 0.81 14.61
N ARG A 129 11.42 1.52 14.84
CA ARG A 129 11.59 2.23 16.11
C ARG A 129 10.69 3.45 16.14
N THR A 130 9.88 3.56 17.19
CA THR A 130 9.27 4.82 17.60
C THR A 130 10.34 5.63 18.35
N GLY A 131 10.93 6.63 17.71
CA GLY A 131 11.91 7.52 18.34
C GLY A 131 12.96 8.08 17.37
N PRO A 132 13.71 9.11 17.79
CA PRO A 132 14.66 9.80 16.92
C PRO A 132 15.75 8.85 16.42
N CYS A 133 16.08 8.98 15.13
CA CYS A 133 17.08 8.15 14.46
C CYS A 133 18.44 8.26 15.16
N GLY A 134 19.01 7.10 15.53
CA GLY A 134 20.27 7.00 16.23
C GLY A 134 21.48 7.22 15.32
N ALA A 135 22.62 7.49 15.95
CA ALA A 135 23.89 7.56 15.25
C ALA A 135 24.24 6.21 14.62
N GLY A 136 24.23 6.13 13.28
CA GLY A 136 24.55 4.92 12.52
C GLY A 136 23.32 4.16 12.01
N ASP A 137 22.11 4.66 12.25
CA ASP A 137 20.90 4.08 11.68
C ASP A 137 20.81 4.39 10.18
N ALA A 138 20.23 3.44 9.46
CA ALA A 138 19.81 3.58 8.09
C ALA A 138 18.54 4.46 8.06
N VAL A 139 18.56 5.53 7.26
CA VAL A 139 17.45 6.47 7.14
C VAL A 139 16.83 6.49 5.74
N TRP A 140 15.51 6.66 5.66
CA TRP A 140 14.78 6.93 4.45
C TRP A 140 13.81 8.10 4.64
N LEU A 141 13.74 8.97 3.65
CA LEU A 141 12.87 10.15 3.64
C LEU A 141 11.68 9.91 2.73
N LEU A 142 10.48 10.25 3.21
CA LEU A 142 9.28 10.34 2.41
C LEU A 142 9.44 11.48 1.40
N VAL A 143 9.45 11.16 0.10
CA VAL A 143 9.60 12.18 -0.96
C VAL A 143 8.33 12.40 -1.77
N ALA A 144 7.44 11.40 -1.84
CA ALA A 144 6.18 11.51 -2.55
C ALA A 144 5.17 10.48 -2.03
N SER A 145 3.88 10.80 -2.17
CA SER A 145 2.77 9.92 -1.78
C SER A 145 1.69 9.94 -2.85
N SER A 146 1.07 8.79 -3.10
CA SER A 146 -0.02 8.68 -4.05
C SER A 146 -1.35 9.18 -3.51
N PRO A 147 -2.34 9.44 -4.39
CA PRO A 147 -3.74 9.38 -4.02
C PRO A 147 -4.10 8.00 -3.44
N SER A 148 -5.16 7.95 -2.63
CA SER A 148 -5.59 6.69 -2.02
C SER A 148 -6.23 5.73 -3.02
N VAL A 149 -6.01 4.44 -2.81
CA VAL A 149 -6.70 3.34 -3.47
C VAL A 149 -7.73 2.76 -2.52
N THR A 150 -8.98 2.62 -2.95
CA THR A 150 -10.09 2.19 -2.10
C THR A 150 -10.77 0.92 -2.64
N PHE A 151 -11.45 0.23 -1.73
CA PHE A 151 -12.30 -0.90 -2.06
C PHE A 151 -13.77 -0.50 -1.94
N PRO A 152 -14.68 -1.20 -2.65
CA PRO A 152 -16.11 -1.08 -2.41
C PRO A 152 -16.42 -1.23 -0.91
N PRO A 153 -17.22 -0.31 -0.33
CA PRO A 153 -17.59 -0.41 1.06
C PRO A 153 -18.41 -1.68 1.30
N HIS A 154 -18.19 -2.33 2.45
CA HIS A 154 -18.94 -3.49 2.92
C HIS A 154 -18.87 -4.75 2.04
N GLU A 155 -17.86 -4.86 1.16
CA GLU A 155 -17.67 -6.07 0.36
C GLU A 155 -17.50 -7.33 1.26
N PRO A 156 -18.29 -8.40 1.01
CA PRO A 156 -18.07 -9.71 1.62
C PRO A 156 -16.70 -10.26 1.20
N THR A 157 -15.79 -10.56 2.15
CA THR A 157 -14.49 -11.16 1.83
C THR A 157 -14.16 -12.32 2.76
N GLN A 158 -13.07 -13.03 2.46
CA GLN A 158 -12.58 -14.20 3.21
C GLN A 158 -13.63 -15.29 3.36
N ALA A 159 -14.28 -15.67 2.27
CA ALA A 159 -15.19 -16.81 2.25
C ALA A 159 -14.44 -18.09 2.65
N ARG A 160 -14.97 -18.81 3.64
CA ARG A 160 -14.43 -20.08 4.15
C ARG A 160 -15.53 -21.11 4.17
N LEU A 161 -15.20 -22.33 3.74
CA LEU A 161 -16.07 -23.48 3.85
C LEU A 161 -15.69 -24.32 5.07
N SER A 162 -16.69 -24.85 5.76
CA SER A 162 -16.48 -25.89 6.77
C SER A 162 -17.57 -26.95 6.69
N LEU A 163 -17.19 -28.18 7.02
CA LEU A 163 -18.13 -29.29 7.17
C LEU A 163 -18.90 -29.13 8.48
N THR A 164 -20.12 -29.67 8.51
CA THR A 164 -20.89 -29.80 9.75
C THR A 164 -20.86 -31.25 10.23
N ASN A 165 -21.64 -31.56 11.27
CA ASN A 165 -21.82 -32.94 11.73
C ASN A 165 -22.84 -33.72 10.88
N ASP A 166 -23.52 -33.05 9.93
CA ASP A 166 -24.38 -33.67 8.93
C ASP A 166 -23.61 -33.72 7.60
N ASN A 167 -23.60 -34.89 6.95
CA ASN A 167 -22.87 -35.10 5.70
C ASN A 167 -23.57 -34.51 4.46
N THR A 168 -24.77 -33.95 4.63
CA THR A 168 -25.54 -33.25 3.59
C THR A 168 -25.48 -31.72 3.74
N GLU A 169 -24.81 -31.23 4.78
CA GLU A 169 -24.70 -29.81 5.08
C GLU A 169 -23.26 -29.28 4.95
N MET A 170 -23.14 -28.03 4.51
CA MET A 170 -21.89 -27.28 4.58
C MET A 170 -22.15 -25.88 5.12
N ARG A 171 -21.16 -25.29 5.78
CA ARG A 171 -21.20 -23.90 6.23
C ARG A 171 -20.29 -23.06 5.36
N LEU A 172 -20.81 -21.90 4.95
CA LEU A 172 -20.02 -20.84 4.36
C LEU A 172 -19.99 -19.67 5.34
N MET A 173 -18.78 -19.25 5.70
CA MET A 173 -18.53 -18.12 6.57
C MET A 173 -17.78 -17.05 5.79
N TRP A 174 -18.06 -15.78 6.05
CA TRP A 174 -17.34 -14.65 5.46
C TRP A 174 -17.33 -13.49 6.43
N THR A 175 -16.57 -12.45 6.11
CA THR A 175 -16.51 -11.22 6.90
C THR A 175 -17.19 -10.08 6.13
N SER A 176 -17.89 -9.19 6.84
CA SER A 176 -18.42 -7.91 6.34
C SER A 176 -18.42 -6.88 7.47
N THR A 177 -18.33 -5.59 7.13
CA THR A 177 -18.28 -4.48 8.11
C THR A 177 -19.65 -3.93 8.48
N GLN A 178 -20.72 -4.28 7.76
CA GLN A 178 -22.07 -3.81 8.07
C GLN A 178 -23.12 -4.85 7.69
N CYS A 179 -24.14 -4.99 8.55
CA CYS A 179 -25.37 -5.71 8.22
C CYS A 179 -26.27 -4.79 7.37
N PRO A 180 -26.80 -5.26 6.22
CA PRO A 180 -27.68 -4.43 5.39
C PRO A 180 -28.93 -3.97 6.17
N PRO A 181 -29.29 -2.68 6.12
CA PRO A 181 -30.52 -2.20 6.77
C PRO A 181 -31.72 -2.46 5.86
N GLY A 182 -32.64 -3.36 6.21
CA GLY A 182 -33.89 -3.51 5.46
C GLY A 182 -34.68 -4.81 5.70
N PRO A 183 -35.98 -4.84 5.33
CA PRO A 183 -36.98 -5.78 5.85
C PRO A 183 -36.84 -7.23 5.35
N LEU A 184 -35.93 -7.49 4.41
CA LEU A 184 -35.57 -8.83 3.91
C LEU A 184 -34.35 -9.43 4.64
N GLY A 185 -33.78 -8.71 5.63
CA GLY A 185 -33.40 -9.32 6.90
C GLY A 185 -31.99 -9.87 7.09
N GLY A 186 -31.08 -9.82 6.12
CA GLY A 186 -29.69 -10.18 6.41
C GLY A 186 -28.81 -10.61 5.23
N PRO A 187 -27.56 -10.98 5.54
CA PRO A 187 -26.65 -11.62 4.60
C PRO A 187 -27.26 -12.89 3.95
N ILE A 188 -27.18 -13.02 2.62
CA ILE A 188 -27.64 -14.20 1.88
C ILE A 188 -26.49 -14.84 1.08
N ILE A 189 -26.59 -16.16 0.86
CA ILE A 189 -25.72 -16.91 -0.04
C ILE A 189 -26.59 -17.44 -1.17
N VAL A 190 -26.17 -17.20 -2.42
CA VAL A 190 -26.77 -17.83 -3.61
C VAL A 190 -25.87 -18.98 -4.03
N TYR A 191 -26.41 -20.19 -4.12
CA TYR A 191 -25.69 -21.40 -4.52
C TYR A 191 -26.57 -22.26 -5.43
N GLY A 192 -25.95 -23.16 -6.18
CA GLY A 192 -26.64 -24.07 -7.11
C GLY A 192 -25.79 -25.29 -7.43
N THR A 193 -26.42 -26.30 -8.04
CA THR A 193 -25.79 -27.57 -8.42
C THR A 193 -25.23 -27.56 -9.84
N GLU A 194 -25.58 -26.55 -10.64
CA GLU A 194 -25.12 -26.40 -12.02
C GLU A 194 -24.04 -25.31 -12.10
N PRO A 195 -22.95 -25.53 -12.85
CA PRO A 195 -22.01 -24.46 -13.14
C PRO A 195 -22.72 -23.35 -13.92
N CYS A 196 -22.47 -22.08 -13.57
CA CYS A 196 -22.95 -20.95 -14.35
C CYS A 196 -22.47 -21.12 -15.80
N ALA A 197 -23.40 -21.26 -16.75
CA ALA A 197 -23.07 -21.50 -18.14
C ALA A 197 -22.12 -20.42 -18.66
N GLY A 198 -20.94 -20.83 -19.13
CA GLY A 198 -20.05 -19.93 -19.84
C GLY A 198 -20.74 -19.40 -21.09
N GLU A 199 -20.64 -18.10 -21.34
CA GLU A 199 -21.03 -17.48 -22.60
C GLU A 199 -20.27 -18.15 -23.76
N GLY A 200 -20.85 -19.19 -24.34
CA GLY A 200 -20.49 -19.72 -25.64
C GLY A 200 -21.13 -18.82 -26.69
N GLY A 201 -20.34 -17.89 -27.23
CA GLY A 201 -20.74 -17.05 -28.35
C GLY A 201 -21.23 -17.89 -29.53
N GLY A 202 -22.40 -17.50 -30.05
CA GLY A 202 -22.90 -17.90 -31.37
C GLY A 202 -22.45 -16.92 -32.45
#